data_AF-A0A060YIP2-F1
#
_entry.id   AF-A0A060YIP2-F1
#
_cell.length_a   1.000
_cell.length_b   1.000
_cell.length_c   1.000
_cell.angle_alpha   90.00
_cell.angle_beta   90.00
_cell.angle_gamma   90.00
#
_symmetry.space_group_name_H-M   'P 1'
#
loop_
_entity.id
_entity.type
_entity.pdbx_description
1 polymer ?
#
loop_
_entity_poly.entity_id
_entity_poly.type
_entity_poly.pdbx_seq_one_letter_code
_entity_poly.pdbx_strand_id
1 'polypeptide(L)'
;GESGAGKTVNTKRVIQYFATIAVSGGEKKKEVDPSKMQGSLEDQIIAANPLLEAYGNAKTVRNDNSSRFGKFIRIHFQGGKLAKADIETYLLEKSRVSFQLPDERGYHIFFQMMTGHKPDIVEMSLITTNPYDFPMCSQGQIAVASIDDKEELDATDDAITILGFTNDEKIGIYKLTGAVVHHGNLKFKQKQREEQAEPDGTEVADKIGYLLGLNSAEMLKALCYPRVKVGNEYVTKGQTVPQVNNSVMALAKSIYERMFLWMVIRINEMLDTKNPRQFYIGVLDIAGFEIFDVSMRPEQDN
;
A
#
# COMPACT_ATOMS: atom_id res chain seq x y z
N GLY A 1 7.93 16.45 -14.61
CA GLY A 1 7.81 17.61 -13.70
C GLY A 1 8.29 17.22 -12.33
N GLU A 2 8.87 18.16 -11.58
CA GLU A 2 9.33 17.94 -10.20
C GLU A 2 8.19 17.54 -9.24
N SER A 3 8.53 17.10 -8.03
CA SER A 3 7.53 16.93 -6.97
C SER A 3 6.80 18.25 -6.72
N GLY A 4 5.48 18.21 -6.54
CA GLY A 4 4.65 19.41 -6.42
C GLY A 4 4.19 20.06 -7.74
N ALA A 5 4.70 19.65 -8.91
CA ALA A 5 4.33 20.25 -10.20
C ALA A 5 2.90 19.92 -10.72
N GLY A 6 2.04 19.31 -9.90
CA GLY A 6 0.66 18.98 -10.30
C GLY A 6 0.52 17.86 -11.33
N LYS A 7 1.47 16.92 -11.41
CA LYS A 7 1.44 15.79 -12.37
C LYS A 7 0.17 14.96 -12.24
N THR A 8 -0.14 14.51 -11.03
CA THR A 8 -1.31 13.68 -10.73
C THR A 8 -2.62 14.39 -11.04
N VAL A 9 -2.70 15.71 -10.81
CA VAL A 9 -3.87 16.53 -11.17
C VAL A 9 -4.07 16.56 -12.69
N ASN A 10 -3.00 16.77 -13.46
CA ASN A 10 -3.07 16.74 -14.92
C ASN A 10 -3.45 15.35 -15.45
N THR A 11 -2.88 14.28 -14.88
CA THR A 11 -3.25 12.90 -15.21
C THR A 11 -4.75 12.66 -15.02
N LYS A 12 -5.33 13.11 -13.89
CA LYS A 12 -6.78 13.03 -13.64
C LYS A 12 -7.59 13.76 -14.74
N ARG A 13 -7.16 14.97 -15.15
CA ARG A 13 -7.84 15.72 -16.23
C ARG A 13 -7.72 15.06 -17.60
N VAL A 14 -6.58 14.46 -17.91
CA VAL A 14 -6.38 13.72 -19.17
C VAL A 14 -7.30 12.50 -19.25
N ILE A 15 -7.43 11.75 -18.15
CA ILE A 15 -8.35 10.60 -18.07
C ILE A 15 -9.80 11.05 -18.28
N GLN A 16 -10.23 12.11 -17.58
CA GLN A 16 -11.56 12.70 -17.73
C GLN A 16 -11.84 13.14 -19.18
N TYR A 17 -10.85 13.76 -19.83
CA TYR A 17 -10.96 14.17 -21.23
C TYR A 17 -11.21 12.97 -22.16
N PHE A 18 -10.39 11.91 -22.05
CA PHE A 18 -10.54 10.73 -22.89
C PHE A 18 -11.86 10.01 -22.68
N ALA A 19 -12.32 9.93 -21.43
CA ALA A 19 -13.61 9.35 -21.12
C ALA A 19 -14.76 10.16 -21.74
N THR A 20 -14.76 11.47 -21.59
CA THR A 20 -15.81 12.36 -22.11
C THR A 20 -15.96 12.24 -23.63
N ILE A 21 -14.84 12.28 -24.38
CA ILE A 21 -14.89 12.23 -25.85
C ILE A 21 -15.26 10.83 -26.37
N ALA A 22 -14.87 9.77 -25.67
CA ALA A 22 -15.07 8.39 -26.12
C ALA A 22 -16.48 7.84 -25.81
N VAL A 23 -17.21 8.48 -24.90
CA VAL A 23 -18.63 8.16 -24.57
C VAL A 23 -19.61 8.80 -25.55
N SER A 24 -19.19 9.82 -26.32
CA SER A 24 -20.04 10.65 -27.20
C SER A 24 -20.65 9.92 -28.42
N GLY A 25 -20.61 8.58 -28.46
CA GLY A 25 -21.17 7.73 -29.51
C GLY A 25 -22.40 6.91 -29.10
N GLY A 26 -23.48 7.56 -28.64
CA GLY A 26 -24.85 7.11 -28.93
C GLY A 26 -25.55 6.07 -28.03
N GLU A 27 -25.01 5.61 -26.91
CA GLU A 27 -25.80 4.78 -25.98
C GLU A 27 -26.38 5.62 -24.84
N LYS A 28 -27.70 5.83 -24.89
CA LYS A 28 -28.49 6.34 -23.77
C LYS A 28 -28.18 5.51 -22.52
N LYS A 29 -27.99 6.20 -21.38
CA LYS A 29 -27.97 5.61 -20.03
C LYS A 29 -29.05 4.53 -19.92
N LYS A 30 -28.67 3.26 -20.00
CA LYS A 30 -29.57 2.15 -19.67
C LYS A 30 -29.80 2.20 -18.16
N GLU A 31 -31.04 1.97 -17.75
CA GLU A 31 -31.43 1.90 -16.35
C GLU A 31 -30.48 0.99 -15.58
N VAL A 32 -29.91 1.54 -14.51
CA VAL A 32 -28.94 0.87 -13.66
C VAL A 32 -29.70 -0.16 -12.84
N ASP A 33 -29.38 -1.44 -13.05
CA ASP A 33 -29.81 -2.52 -12.18
C ASP A 33 -29.24 -2.25 -10.77
N PRO A 34 -30.07 -2.07 -9.72
CA PRO A 34 -29.59 -1.75 -8.37
C PRO A 34 -28.75 -2.87 -7.75
N SER A 35 -28.77 -4.08 -8.33
CA SER A 35 -27.88 -5.19 -7.96
C SER A 35 -26.51 -5.16 -8.65
N LYS A 36 -26.29 -4.21 -9.59
CA LYS A 36 -25.03 -3.94 -10.29
C LYS A 36 -24.61 -2.47 -10.08
N MET A 37 -24.20 -2.14 -8.87
CA MET A 37 -23.41 -0.92 -8.61
C MET A 37 -21.98 -1.11 -9.16
N GLN A 38 -21.25 -0.14 -9.73
CA GLN A 38 -21.41 1.33 -9.77
C GLN A 38 -20.48 1.95 -10.85
N GLY A 39 -20.94 3.03 -11.49
CA GLY A 39 -20.10 3.97 -12.25
C GLY A 39 -19.79 3.59 -13.71
N SER A 40 -19.56 4.61 -14.54
CA SER A 40 -18.90 4.43 -15.83
C SER A 40 -17.45 3.95 -15.62
N LEU A 41 -16.81 3.38 -16.64
CA LEU A 41 -15.41 2.97 -16.54
C LEU A 41 -14.47 4.15 -16.20
N GLU A 42 -14.87 5.38 -16.52
CA GLU A 42 -14.21 6.60 -16.06
C GLU A 42 -14.26 6.74 -14.53
N ASP A 43 -15.45 6.62 -13.97
CA ASP A 43 -15.67 6.76 -12.53
C ASP A 43 -14.84 5.73 -11.77
N GLN A 44 -14.70 4.51 -12.32
CA GLN A 44 -13.88 3.44 -11.75
C GLN A 44 -12.38 3.76 -11.78
N ILE A 45 -11.85 4.31 -12.89
CA ILE A 45 -10.44 4.73 -12.97
C ILE A 45 -10.16 5.87 -11.99
N ILE A 46 -11.10 6.80 -11.83
CA ILE A 46 -10.97 7.92 -10.90
C ILE A 46 -11.06 7.44 -9.45
N ALA A 47 -12.00 6.52 -9.16
CA ALA A 47 -12.21 5.91 -7.85
C ALA A 47 -11.03 5.05 -7.38
N ALA A 48 -10.16 4.58 -8.28
CA ALA A 48 -8.92 3.91 -7.91
C ALA A 48 -7.92 4.84 -7.20
N ASN A 49 -8.01 6.17 -7.39
CA ASN A 49 -6.99 7.08 -6.88
C ASN A 49 -6.96 7.19 -5.36
N PRO A 50 -8.07 7.41 -4.61
CA PRO A 50 -8.02 7.45 -3.15
C PRO A 50 -7.30 6.23 -2.54
N LEU A 51 -7.62 5.03 -3.02
CA LEU A 51 -6.96 3.80 -2.58
C LEU A 51 -5.46 3.77 -2.91
N LEU A 52 -5.08 4.08 -4.15
CA LEU A 52 -3.67 4.09 -4.57
C LEU A 52 -2.87 5.23 -3.89
N GLU A 53 -3.49 6.37 -3.62
CA GLU A 53 -2.88 7.50 -2.93
C GLU A 53 -2.72 7.18 -1.42
N ALA A 54 -3.70 6.56 -0.77
CA ALA A 54 -3.60 6.14 0.62
C ALA A 54 -2.40 5.20 0.86
N TYR A 55 -2.19 4.25 -0.05
CA TYR A 55 -1.14 3.23 0.08
C TYR A 55 0.18 3.56 -0.65
N GLY A 56 0.17 4.53 -1.56
CA GLY A 56 1.30 4.82 -2.44
C GLY A 56 1.79 6.27 -2.37
N ASN A 57 1.07 7.15 -1.70
CA ASN A 57 1.49 8.54 -1.48
C ASN A 57 1.83 8.79 -0.01
N ALA A 58 2.70 9.78 0.18
CA ALA A 58 3.10 10.24 1.50
C ALA A 58 3.50 11.72 1.46
N LYS A 59 3.56 12.31 2.64
CA LYS A 59 4.12 13.65 2.81
C LYS A 59 5.65 13.61 2.74
N THR A 60 6.20 14.38 1.81
CA THR A 60 7.63 14.67 1.71
C THR A 60 7.91 16.12 2.10
N VAL A 61 9.19 16.51 2.11
CA VAL A 61 9.58 17.91 2.40
C VAL A 61 8.97 18.91 1.41
N ARG A 62 8.74 18.49 0.15
CA ARG A 62 8.32 19.39 -0.94
C ARG A 62 6.85 19.25 -1.35
N ASN A 63 6.18 18.18 -0.92
CA ASN A 63 4.83 17.88 -1.35
C ASN A 63 4.11 17.03 -0.30
N ASP A 64 2.96 17.52 0.16
CA ASP A 64 2.15 16.87 1.19
C ASP A 64 1.49 15.56 0.70
N ASN A 65 1.29 15.41 -0.61
CA ASN A 65 0.70 14.22 -1.22
C ASN A 65 1.56 13.72 -2.40
N SER A 66 2.81 13.34 -2.13
CA SER A 66 3.74 12.89 -3.15
C SER A 66 3.56 11.41 -3.47
N SER A 67 3.34 11.07 -4.73
CA SER A 67 3.40 9.67 -5.19
C SER A 67 4.80 9.10 -5.05
N ARG A 68 4.89 7.94 -4.39
CA ARG A 68 6.13 7.19 -4.14
C ARG A 68 6.19 5.88 -4.91
N PHE A 69 5.51 5.85 -6.04
CA PHE A 69 5.52 4.81 -7.04
C PHE A 69 5.29 5.46 -8.41
N GLY A 70 5.77 4.81 -9.47
CA GLY A 70 5.38 5.11 -10.84
C GLY A 70 4.06 4.43 -11.18
N LYS A 71 3.19 5.12 -11.90
CA LYS A 71 1.86 4.66 -12.34
C LYS A 71 1.75 4.86 -13.85
N PHE A 72 1.47 3.78 -14.58
CA PHE A 72 1.22 3.82 -16.01
C PHE A 72 -0.18 3.30 -16.29
N ILE A 73 -1.07 4.20 -16.71
CA ILE A 73 -2.47 3.88 -16.99
C ILE A 73 -2.62 3.70 -18.49
N ARG A 74 -3.05 2.53 -18.93
CA ARG A 74 -3.37 2.24 -20.32
C ARG A 74 -4.87 2.33 -20.51
N ILE A 75 -5.31 3.29 -21.34
CA ILE A 75 -6.71 3.43 -21.73
C ILE A 75 -6.86 2.80 -23.11
N HIS A 76 -7.60 1.70 -23.20
CA HIS A 76 -7.77 0.93 -24.45
C HIS A 76 -9.00 1.43 -25.20
N PHE A 77 -8.87 1.53 -26.53
CA PHE A 77 -9.92 1.96 -27.42
C PHE A 77 -10.24 0.89 -28.47
N GLN A 78 -11.52 0.83 -28.85
CA GLN A 78 -12.01 0.03 -29.96
C GLN A 78 -13.03 0.87 -30.75
N GLY A 79 -12.83 1.05 -32.05
CA GLY A 79 -13.74 1.84 -32.89
C GLY A 79 -13.96 3.28 -32.40
N GLY A 80 -12.93 3.89 -31.78
CA GLY A 80 -12.98 5.24 -31.21
C GLY A 80 -13.70 5.34 -29.86
N LYS A 81 -14.18 4.22 -29.29
CA LYS A 81 -14.83 4.14 -27.98
C LYS A 81 -13.92 3.53 -26.94
N LEU A 82 -14.16 3.89 -25.68
CA LEU A 82 -13.43 3.37 -24.53
C LEU A 82 -13.81 1.88 -24.33
N ALA A 83 -12.81 1.01 -24.37
CA ALA A 83 -12.99 -0.44 -24.30
C ALA A 83 -12.73 -0.94 -22.88
N LYS A 84 -11.56 -0.63 -22.32
CA LYS A 84 -11.14 -0.99 -20.96
C LYS A 84 -9.96 -0.15 -20.49
N ALA A 85 -9.58 -0.28 -19.22
CA ALA A 85 -8.34 0.31 -18.72
C ALA A 85 -7.54 -0.71 -17.91
N ASP A 86 -6.24 -0.45 -17.77
CA ASP A 86 -5.42 -1.15 -16.80
C ASP A 86 -4.31 -0.22 -16.29
N ILE A 87 -3.77 -0.57 -15.14
CA ILE A 87 -2.78 0.19 -14.38
C ILE A 87 -1.58 -0.72 -14.15
N GLU A 88 -0.41 -0.27 -14.57
CA GLU A 88 0.87 -0.84 -14.16
C GLU A 88 1.53 0.08 -13.14
N THR A 89 2.12 -0.50 -12.09
CA THR A 89 2.86 0.23 -11.07
C THR A 89 4.32 -0.17 -11.06
N TYR A 90 5.21 0.80 -10.80
CA TYR A 90 6.65 0.59 -10.77
C TYR A 90 7.25 1.21 -9.50
N LEU A 91 8.30 0.60 -8.97
CA LEU A 91 9.21 1.23 -8.00
C LEU A 91 8.49 1.87 -6.80
N LEU A 92 7.62 1.12 -6.11
CA LEU A 92 7.12 1.56 -4.81
C LEU A 92 8.30 1.76 -3.85
N GLU A 93 8.38 2.91 -3.18
CA GLU A 93 9.42 3.23 -2.21
C GLU A 93 9.21 2.41 -0.92
N LYS A 94 9.74 1.19 -0.90
CA LYS A 94 9.56 0.26 0.22
C LYS A 94 10.16 0.77 1.53
N SER A 95 11.25 1.54 1.47
CA SER A 95 11.90 2.13 2.65
C SER A 95 10.93 2.94 3.50
N ARG A 96 9.97 3.63 2.86
CA ARG A 96 9.00 4.51 3.53
C ARG A 96 8.06 3.78 4.49
N VAL A 97 7.84 2.48 4.27
CA VAL A 97 7.09 1.62 5.20
C VAL A 97 7.77 1.58 6.58
N SER A 98 9.10 1.62 6.59
CA SER A 98 9.92 1.38 7.79
C SER A 98 10.68 2.57 8.34
N PHE A 99 10.77 3.64 7.54
CA PHE A 99 11.68 4.74 7.79
C PHE A 99 11.09 6.04 7.25
N GLN A 100 11.26 7.13 8.00
CA GLN A 100 10.86 8.47 7.61
C GLN A 100 11.92 9.47 8.06
N LEU A 101 12.16 10.50 7.24
CA LEU A 101 12.94 11.66 7.67
C LEU A 101 12.12 12.53 8.64
N PRO A 102 12.76 13.38 9.47
CA PRO A 102 12.05 14.18 10.50
C PRO A 102 10.91 15.05 9.95
N ASP A 103 11.08 15.59 8.74
CA ASP A 103 10.08 16.40 8.05
C ASP A 103 9.30 15.61 6.99
N GLU A 104 9.25 14.29 7.10
CA GLU A 104 8.46 13.42 6.22
C GLU A 104 7.52 12.53 7.01
N ARG A 105 6.59 11.88 6.31
CA ARG A 105 5.62 10.95 6.88
C ARG A 105 5.70 9.60 6.18
N GLY A 106 5.21 8.55 6.85
CA GLY A 106 4.90 7.27 6.21
C GLY A 106 3.74 7.41 5.20
N TYR A 107 3.33 6.29 4.61
CA TYR A 107 2.14 6.27 3.75
C TYR A 107 0.89 6.71 4.51
N HIS A 108 -0.01 7.43 3.84
CA HIS A 108 -1.17 8.06 4.48
C HIS A 108 -2.07 7.07 5.20
N ILE A 109 -2.23 5.86 4.65
CA ILE A 109 -3.10 4.83 5.20
C ILE A 109 -2.84 4.53 6.68
N PHE A 110 -1.57 4.55 7.13
CA PHE A 110 -1.24 4.25 8.52
C PHE A 110 -1.96 5.20 9.48
N PHE A 111 -2.05 6.46 9.09
CA PHE A 111 -2.60 7.52 9.92
C PHE A 111 -4.10 7.69 9.73
N GLN A 112 -4.59 7.47 8.51
CA GLN A 112 -6.02 7.33 8.23
C GLN A 112 -6.64 6.28 9.16
N MET A 113 -6.03 5.09 9.24
CA MET A 113 -6.51 4.01 10.13
C MET A 113 -6.41 4.35 11.62
N MET A 114 -5.41 5.14 12.04
CA MET A 114 -5.20 5.52 13.44
C MET A 114 -6.06 6.70 13.90
N THR A 115 -6.86 7.32 13.02
CA THR A 115 -7.75 8.43 13.40
C THR A 115 -8.83 8.04 14.40
N GLY A 116 -9.21 6.76 14.46
CA GLY A 116 -10.36 6.28 15.23
C GLY A 116 -11.72 6.70 14.65
N HIS A 117 -11.76 7.31 13.46
CA HIS A 117 -13.00 7.74 12.80
C HIS A 117 -13.92 6.57 12.42
N LYS A 118 -13.32 5.44 12.03
CA LYS A 118 -14.00 4.14 11.90
C LYS A 118 -13.44 3.17 12.97
N PRO A 119 -14.06 3.07 14.16
CA PRO A 119 -13.53 2.29 15.28
C PRO A 119 -13.31 0.81 14.94
N ASP A 120 -14.18 0.24 14.11
CA ASP A 120 -14.08 -1.17 13.66
C ASP A 120 -12.73 -1.46 12.99
N ILE A 121 -12.16 -0.49 12.25
CA ILE A 121 -10.84 -0.64 11.60
C ILE A 121 -9.73 -0.73 12.65
N VAL A 122 -9.80 0.08 13.70
CA VAL A 122 -8.85 0.08 14.81
C VAL A 122 -8.92 -1.26 15.56
N GLU A 123 -10.13 -1.72 15.87
CA GLU A 123 -10.37 -2.98 16.56
C GLU A 123 -9.93 -4.19 15.74
N MET A 124 -10.36 -4.30 14.48
CA MET A 124 -10.03 -5.46 13.64
C MET A 124 -8.53 -5.58 13.30
N SER A 125 -7.84 -4.43 13.27
CA SER A 125 -6.40 -4.34 13.00
C SER A 125 -5.55 -4.39 14.27
N LEU A 126 -6.18 -4.44 15.44
CA LEU A 126 -5.55 -4.47 16.77
C LEU A 126 -4.57 -3.30 16.99
N ILE A 127 -4.84 -2.14 16.39
CA ILE A 127 -3.99 -0.94 16.54
C ILE A 127 -4.55 0.00 17.61
N THR A 128 -3.79 1.01 17.99
CA THR A 128 -4.25 2.12 18.83
C THR A 128 -4.43 3.37 17.97
N THR A 129 -5.04 4.41 18.54
CA THR A 129 -5.17 5.73 17.89
C THR A 129 -3.96 6.64 18.14
N ASN A 130 -2.91 6.15 18.81
CA ASN A 130 -1.69 6.89 19.06
C ASN A 130 -0.58 6.39 18.13
N PRO A 131 -0.19 7.16 17.08
CA PRO A 131 0.83 6.72 16.13
C PRO A 131 2.20 6.45 16.74
N TYR A 132 2.51 7.05 17.90
CA TYR A 132 3.76 6.82 18.62
C TYR A 132 3.85 5.42 19.27
N ASP A 133 2.73 4.69 19.35
CA ASP A 133 2.75 3.28 19.75
C ASP A 133 3.35 2.38 18.66
N PHE A 134 3.60 2.93 17.46
CA PHE A 134 4.17 2.23 16.30
C PHE A 134 5.38 2.99 15.75
N PRO A 135 6.61 2.76 16.30
CA PRO A 135 7.83 3.48 15.90
C PRO A 135 8.18 3.33 14.42
N MET A 136 7.64 2.33 13.73
CA MET A 136 7.93 2.09 12.32
C MET A 136 7.36 3.18 11.39
N CYS A 137 6.26 3.83 11.77
CA CYS A 137 5.63 4.90 10.99
C CYS A 137 5.67 6.28 11.66
N SER A 138 6.31 6.40 12.83
CA SER A 138 6.30 7.62 13.67
C SER A 138 7.68 8.25 13.89
N GLN A 139 8.65 8.01 13.00
CA GLN A 139 9.99 8.60 13.10
C GLN A 139 10.03 10.07 12.64
N GLY A 140 9.07 10.48 11.82
CA GLY A 140 8.94 11.84 11.30
C GLY A 140 7.64 12.51 11.75
N GLN A 141 7.02 13.23 10.83
CA GLN A 141 5.76 13.92 11.06
C GLN A 141 4.59 12.92 11.13
N ILE A 142 3.64 13.21 12.03
CA ILE A 142 2.43 12.42 12.21
C ILE A 142 1.23 13.06 11.54
N ALA A 143 1.10 14.39 11.63
CA ALA A 143 -0.02 15.15 11.09
C ALA A 143 0.47 16.11 10.01
N VAL A 144 -0.39 16.41 9.05
CA VAL A 144 -0.12 17.32 7.94
C VAL A 144 -1.27 18.32 7.87
N ALA A 145 -0.98 19.62 7.97
CA ALA A 145 -2.01 20.65 8.11
C ALA A 145 -2.99 20.74 6.93
N SER A 146 -2.57 20.29 5.75
CA SER A 146 -3.36 20.30 4.51
C SER A 146 -4.20 19.04 4.29
N ILE A 147 -4.11 18.04 5.17
CA ILE A 147 -4.76 16.73 5.01
C ILE A 147 -5.64 16.44 6.22
N ASP A 148 -6.92 16.15 5.98
CA ASP A 148 -7.80 15.56 7.00
C ASP A 148 -7.84 14.04 6.83
N ASP A 149 -7.07 13.32 7.65
CA ASP A 149 -6.98 11.86 7.58
C ASP A 149 -8.32 11.15 7.83
N LYS A 150 -9.33 11.82 8.41
CA LYS A 150 -10.66 11.25 8.61
C LYS A 150 -11.46 11.23 7.31
N GLU A 151 -11.49 12.38 6.61
CA GLU A 151 -12.14 12.48 5.30
C GLU A 151 -11.45 11.57 4.27
N GLU A 152 -10.12 11.50 4.33
CA GLU A 152 -9.35 10.62 3.44
C GLU A 152 -9.58 9.13 3.75
N LEU A 153 -9.84 8.75 5.01
CA LEU A 153 -10.22 7.38 5.36
C LEU A 153 -11.57 7.01 4.76
N ASP A 154 -12.56 7.92 4.82
CA ASP A 154 -13.87 7.71 4.20
C ASP A 154 -13.73 7.52 2.68
N ALA A 155 -12.98 8.41 2.02
CA ALA A 155 -12.71 8.30 0.59
C ALA A 155 -12.01 6.99 0.20
N THR A 156 -11.09 6.51 1.05
CA THR A 156 -10.37 5.25 0.83
C THR A 156 -11.28 4.03 0.99
N ASP A 157 -12.11 4.00 2.04
CA ASP A 157 -13.06 2.90 2.29
C ASP A 157 -14.18 2.84 1.23
N ASP A 158 -14.66 4.00 0.79
CA ASP A 158 -15.61 4.11 -0.31
C ASP A 158 -14.99 3.64 -1.62
N ALA A 159 -13.74 4.02 -1.90
CA ALA A 159 -13.01 3.57 -3.08
C ALA A 159 -12.88 2.04 -3.13
N ILE A 160 -12.54 1.38 -2.02
CA ILE A 160 -12.48 -0.09 -1.94
C ILE A 160 -13.82 -0.70 -2.33
N THR A 161 -14.92 -0.11 -1.86
CA THR A 161 -16.29 -0.57 -2.15
C THR A 161 -16.64 -0.39 -3.63
N ILE A 162 -16.39 0.79 -4.19
CA ILE A 162 -16.68 1.13 -5.59
C ILE A 162 -15.89 0.25 -6.56
N LEU A 163 -14.65 -0.08 -6.20
CA LEU A 163 -13.75 -0.94 -6.99
C LEU A 163 -14.10 -2.43 -6.91
N GLY A 164 -15.19 -2.79 -6.23
CA GLY A 164 -15.72 -4.15 -6.23
C GLY A 164 -14.92 -5.14 -5.38
N PHE A 165 -14.12 -4.66 -4.42
CA PHE A 165 -13.53 -5.54 -3.42
C PHE A 165 -14.64 -6.10 -2.52
N THR A 166 -14.55 -7.39 -2.21
CA THR A 166 -15.45 -8.02 -1.25
C THR A 166 -15.17 -7.50 0.16
N ASN A 167 -16.12 -7.68 1.08
CA ASN A 167 -15.92 -7.29 2.47
C ASN A 167 -14.74 -8.05 3.12
N ASP A 168 -14.55 -9.32 2.78
CA ASP A 168 -13.43 -10.13 3.29
C ASP A 168 -12.08 -9.61 2.76
N GLU A 169 -12.03 -9.22 1.49
CA GLU A 169 -10.87 -8.58 0.89
C GLU A 169 -10.54 -7.25 1.58
N LYS A 170 -11.55 -6.40 1.79
CA LYS A 170 -11.41 -5.12 2.51
C LYS A 170 -10.84 -5.34 3.92
N ILE A 171 -11.43 -6.26 4.69
CA ILE A 171 -10.94 -6.62 6.03
C ILE A 171 -9.49 -7.13 5.94
N GLY A 172 -9.18 -7.96 4.94
CA GLY A 172 -7.83 -8.47 4.69
C GLY A 172 -6.81 -7.35 4.48
N ILE A 173 -7.15 -6.33 3.69
CA ILE A 173 -6.28 -5.17 3.44
C ILE A 173 -5.97 -4.44 4.78
N TYR A 174 -7.00 -4.13 5.58
CA TYR A 174 -6.79 -3.44 6.86
C TYR A 174 -6.01 -4.31 7.86
N LYS A 175 -6.32 -5.62 7.96
CA LYS A 175 -5.58 -6.56 8.81
C LYS A 175 -4.10 -6.67 8.42
N LEU A 176 -3.81 -6.77 7.12
CA LEU A 176 -2.43 -6.80 6.61
C LEU A 176 -1.70 -5.49 6.92
N THR A 177 -2.37 -4.35 6.79
CA THR A 177 -1.81 -3.03 7.12
C THR A 177 -1.51 -2.90 8.62
N GLY A 178 -2.44 -3.36 9.47
CA GLY A 178 -2.24 -3.48 10.92
C GLY A 178 -1.07 -4.40 11.27
N ALA A 179 -1.00 -5.57 10.63
CA ALA A 179 0.09 -6.51 10.85
C ALA A 179 1.44 -5.87 10.52
N VAL A 180 1.55 -5.13 9.40
CA VAL A 180 2.75 -4.39 9.03
C VAL A 180 3.19 -3.48 10.17
N VAL A 181 2.34 -2.60 10.71
CA VAL A 181 2.75 -1.69 11.82
C VAL A 181 3.17 -2.44 13.08
N HIS A 182 2.52 -3.57 13.41
CA HIS A 182 2.90 -4.40 14.55
C HIS A 182 4.28 -5.06 14.40
N HIS A 183 4.74 -5.36 13.19
CA HIS A 183 6.10 -5.93 13.01
C HIS A 183 7.18 -5.01 13.59
N GLY A 184 6.99 -3.69 13.49
CA GLY A 184 7.90 -2.70 14.08
C GLY A 184 7.98 -2.73 15.61
N ASN A 185 7.03 -3.38 16.27
CA ASN A 185 6.95 -3.49 17.73
C ASN A 185 7.50 -4.81 18.27
N LEU A 186 7.91 -5.74 17.41
CA LEU A 186 8.55 -6.98 17.86
C LEU A 186 9.88 -6.66 18.55
N LYS A 187 10.08 -7.24 19.73
CA LYS A 187 11.30 -7.07 20.52
C LYS A 187 12.03 -8.39 20.64
N PHE A 188 13.34 -8.31 20.54
CA PHE A 188 14.25 -9.44 20.67
C PHE A 188 15.39 -9.05 21.58
N LYS A 189 15.91 -10.04 22.31
CA LYS A 189 17.07 -9.89 23.17
C LYS A 189 18.09 -10.96 22.87
N GLN A 190 19.32 -10.71 23.27
CA GLN A 190 20.38 -11.70 23.16
C GLN A 190 20.17 -12.76 24.24
N LYS A 191 20.22 -14.04 23.84
CA LYS A 191 20.15 -15.17 24.77
C LYS A 191 21.38 -15.18 25.67
N GLN A 192 21.20 -15.54 26.95
CA GLN A 192 22.29 -15.50 27.93
C GLN A 192 23.45 -16.39 27.50
N ARG A 193 24.66 -15.81 27.43
CA ARG A 193 25.93 -16.49 27.07
C ARG A 193 25.98 -17.03 25.63
N GLU A 194 25.07 -16.61 24.78
CA GLU A 194 24.96 -16.98 23.36
C GLU A 194 24.88 -15.71 22.49
N GLU A 195 25.26 -15.76 21.21
CA GLU A 195 25.11 -14.61 20.30
C GLU A 195 23.71 -14.54 19.66
N GLN A 196 22.94 -15.62 19.79
CA GLN A 196 21.64 -15.79 19.18
C GLN A 196 20.58 -14.91 19.85
N ALA A 197 19.64 -14.43 19.04
CA ALA A 197 18.45 -13.74 19.48
C ALA A 197 17.41 -14.71 20.03
N GLU A 198 16.65 -14.26 21.02
CA GLU A 198 15.40 -14.86 21.47
C GLU A 198 14.30 -13.79 21.56
N PRO A 199 13.01 -14.16 21.41
CA PRO A 199 11.91 -13.22 21.57
C PRO A 199 11.88 -12.58 22.96
N ASP A 200 11.65 -11.27 23.02
CA ASP A 200 11.47 -10.53 24.27
C ASP A 200 9.99 -10.20 24.49
N GLY A 201 9.20 -11.26 24.69
CA GLY A 201 7.74 -11.22 24.80
C GLY A 201 7.05 -11.78 23.56
N THR A 202 5.76 -12.13 23.72
CA THR A 202 4.96 -12.75 22.64
C THR A 202 3.73 -11.93 22.25
N GLU A 203 3.33 -10.93 23.04
CA GLU A 203 2.07 -10.20 22.85
C GLU A 203 1.93 -9.63 21.43
N VAL A 204 2.97 -8.97 20.92
CA VAL A 204 2.97 -8.40 19.56
C VAL A 204 2.96 -9.52 18.50
N ALA A 205 3.67 -10.62 18.76
CA ALA A 205 3.68 -11.77 17.85
C ALA A 205 2.32 -12.46 17.78
N ASP A 206 1.57 -12.49 18.88
CA ASP A 206 0.21 -13.02 18.95
C ASP A 206 -0.77 -12.15 18.15
N LYS A 207 -0.62 -10.81 18.22
CA LYS A 207 -1.38 -9.88 17.37
C LYS A 207 -1.09 -10.11 15.89
N ILE A 208 0.18 -10.20 15.50
CA ILE A 208 0.58 -10.47 14.11
C ILE A 208 0.06 -11.84 13.65
N GLY A 209 0.21 -12.87 14.49
CA GLY A 209 -0.29 -14.22 14.22
C GLY A 209 -1.80 -14.22 13.95
N TYR A 210 -2.58 -13.54 14.78
CA TYR A 210 -4.02 -13.38 14.57
C TYR A 210 -4.36 -12.64 13.26
N LEU A 211 -3.67 -11.55 12.96
CA LEU A 211 -3.95 -10.72 11.78
C LEU A 211 -3.57 -11.43 10.47
N LEU A 212 -2.50 -12.23 10.48
CA LEU A 212 -2.00 -12.97 9.31
C LEU A 212 -2.52 -14.42 9.21
N GLY A 213 -3.24 -14.91 10.23
CA GLY A 213 -3.66 -16.31 10.29
C GLY A 213 -2.49 -17.29 10.48
N LEU A 214 -1.47 -16.88 11.25
CA LEU A 214 -0.24 -17.64 11.51
C LEU A 214 -0.15 -18.07 12.97
N ASN A 215 0.61 -19.13 13.23
CA ASN A 215 1.02 -19.48 14.58
C ASN A 215 2.17 -18.57 15.04
N SER A 216 1.96 -17.82 16.13
CA SER A 216 2.94 -16.84 16.64
C SER A 216 4.25 -17.49 17.09
N ALA A 217 4.19 -18.66 17.73
CA ALA A 217 5.37 -19.39 18.17
C ALA A 217 6.21 -19.91 16.99
N GLU A 218 5.56 -20.40 15.93
CA GLU A 218 6.25 -20.82 14.71
C GLU A 218 6.87 -19.63 13.98
N MET A 219 6.17 -18.49 13.92
CA MET A 219 6.69 -17.26 13.33
C MET A 219 7.95 -16.78 14.08
N LEU A 220 7.88 -16.67 15.41
CA LEU A 220 9.02 -16.27 16.24
C LEU A 220 10.21 -17.23 16.09
N LYS A 221 9.93 -18.54 16.06
CA LYS A 221 10.95 -19.56 15.79
C LYS A 221 11.58 -19.39 14.42
N ALA A 222 10.79 -19.13 13.37
CA ALA A 222 11.30 -18.92 12.02
C ALA A 222 12.14 -17.64 11.89
N LEU A 223 11.81 -16.59 12.65
CA LEU A 223 12.59 -15.35 12.70
C LEU A 223 13.95 -15.54 13.39
N CYS A 224 14.00 -16.19 14.56
CA CYS A 224 15.24 -16.41 15.29
C CYS A 224 16.10 -17.55 14.73
N TYR A 225 15.45 -18.57 14.15
CA TYR A 225 16.06 -19.81 13.69
C TYR A 225 15.57 -20.21 12.28
N PRO A 226 15.79 -19.38 11.24
CA PRO A 226 15.41 -19.71 9.88
C PRO A 226 16.09 -20.99 9.38
N ARG A 227 15.37 -21.74 8.54
CA ARG A 227 15.89 -22.91 7.84
C ARG A 227 16.41 -22.49 6.47
N VAL A 228 17.71 -22.67 6.24
CA VAL A 228 18.37 -22.34 4.98
C VAL A 228 18.65 -23.62 4.22
N LYS A 229 18.33 -23.64 2.93
CA LYS A 229 18.65 -24.76 2.05
C LYS A 229 20.13 -24.68 1.65
N VAL A 230 20.91 -25.69 1.98
CA VAL A 230 22.33 -25.81 1.62
C VAL A 230 22.50 -27.11 0.83
N GLY A 231 22.68 -27.00 -0.48
CA GLY A 231 22.63 -28.15 -1.38
C GLY A 231 21.25 -28.82 -1.36
N ASN A 232 21.21 -30.09 -0.92
CA ASN A 232 19.98 -30.88 -0.83
C ASN A 232 19.36 -30.91 0.58
N GLU A 233 20.02 -30.30 1.58
CA GLU A 233 19.59 -30.35 2.99
C GLU A 233 19.10 -28.98 3.48
N TYR A 234 18.30 -28.99 4.54
CA TYR A 234 17.89 -27.78 5.26
C TYR A 234 18.57 -27.71 6.61
N VAL A 235 19.34 -26.64 6.82
CA VAL A 235 20.06 -26.41 8.07
C VAL A 235 19.38 -25.25 8.81
N THR A 236 19.16 -25.44 10.11
CA THR A 236 18.66 -24.38 10.99
C THR A 236 19.81 -23.45 11.37
N LYS A 237 19.68 -22.15 11.08
CA LYS A 237 20.69 -21.14 11.39
C LYS A 237 20.14 -20.18 12.44
N GLY A 238 20.85 -20.04 13.57
CA GLY A 238 20.55 -19.01 14.55
C GLY A 238 20.95 -17.61 14.04
N GLN A 239 20.15 -16.60 14.37
CA GLN A 239 20.37 -15.20 14.00
C GLN A 239 20.71 -14.36 15.24
N THR A 240 21.51 -13.31 15.07
CA THR A 240 21.75 -12.29 16.11
C THR A 240 20.58 -11.30 16.17
N VAL A 241 20.47 -10.52 17.26
CA VAL A 241 19.39 -9.53 17.43
C VAL A 241 19.30 -8.55 16.25
N PRO A 242 20.41 -7.95 15.76
CA PRO A 242 20.36 -7.09 14.58
C PRO A 242 19.86 -7.80 13.32
N GLN A 243 20.26 -9.07 13.10
CA GLN A 243 19.83 -9.85 11.93
C GLN A 243 18.32 -10.13 11.96
N VAL A 244 17.78 -10.47 13.14
CA VAL A 244 16.32 -10.67 13.30
C VAL A 244 15.58 -9.38 13.05
N ASN A 245 16.02 -8.25 13.64
CA ASN A 245 15.38 -6.96 13.43
C ASN A 245 15.37 -6.57 11.94
N ASN A 246 16.49 -6.72 11.23
CA ASN A 246 16.55 -6.46 9.80
C ASN A 246 15.58 -7.35 9.00
N SER A 247 15.50 -8.64 9.34
CA SER A 247 14.59 -9.60 8.71
C SER A 247 13.12 -9.24 8.93
N VAL A 248 12.77 -8.78 10.14
CA VAL A 248 11.42 -8.30 10.49
C VAL A 248 11.04 -7.08 9.65
N MET A 249 11.93 -6.10 9.52
CA MET A 249 11.67 -4.91 8.69
C MET A 249 11.55 -5.27 7.21
N ALA A 250 12.39 -6.19 6.71
CA ALA A 250 12.30 -6.68 5.33
C ALA A 250 10.97 -7.41 5.07
N LEU A 251 10.51 -8.22 6.02
CA LEU A 251 9.23 -8.91 5.94
C LEU A 251 8.06 -7.92 5.91
N ALA A 252 8.06 -6.91 6.78
CA ALA A 252 7.03 -5.87 6.81
C ALA A 252 6.94 -5.12 5.46
N LYS A 253 8.09 -4.74 4.88
CA LYS A 253 8.17 -4.13 3.54
C LYS A 253 7.62 -5.05 2.44
N SER A 254 7.96 -6.33 2.49
CA SER A 254 7.52 -7.34 1.51
C SER A 254 6.01 -7.58 1.57
N ILE A 255 5.44 -7.66 2.78
CA ILE A 255 3.98 -7.77 2.96
C ILE A 255 3.29 -6.54 2.36
N TYR A 256 3.77 -5.34 2.69
CA TYR A 256 3.20 -4.09 2.20
C TYR A 256 3.25 -3.98 0.67
N GLU A 257 4.41 -4.27 0.07
CA GLU A 257 4.59 -4.25 -1.39
C GLU A 257 3.66 -5.26 -2.09
N ARG A 258 3.61 -6.50 -1.60
CA ARG A 258 2.78 -7.54 -2.22
C ARG A 258 1.30 -7.22 -2.09
N MET A 259 0.88 -6.65 -0.96
CA MET A 259 -0.48 -6.15 -0.76
C MET A 259 -0.79 -5.02 -1.75
N PHE A 260 0.11 -4.05 -1.92
CA PHE A 260 -0.05 -2.97 -2.89
C PHE A 260 -0.20 -3.49 -4.32
N LEU A 261 0.69 -4.39 -4.76
CA LEU A 261 0.63 -5.01 -6.08
C LEU A 261 -0.66 -5.82 -6.27
N TRP A 262 -1.10 -6.53 -5.23
CA TRP A 262 -2.35 -7.28 -5.26
C TRP A 262 -3.57 -6.35 -5.41
N MET A 263 -3.60 -5.22 -4.69
CA MET A 263 -4.66 -4.23 -4.88
C MET A 263 -4.70 -3.71 -6.33
N VAL A 264 -3.53 -3.45 -6.94
CA VAL A 264 -3.45 -3.06 -8.36
C VAL A 264 -3.99 -4.16 -9.28
N ILE A 265 -3.67 -5.43 -9.03
CA ILE A 265 -4.22 -6.56 -9.78
C ILE A 265 -5.75 -6.60 -9.65
N ARG A 266 -6.29 -6.47 -8.44
CA ARG A 266 -7.75 -6.47 -8.20
C ARG A 266 -8.46 -5.28 -8.86
N ILE A 267 -7.85 -4.09 -8.82
CA ILE A 267 -8.34 -2.92 -9.57
C ILE A 267 -8.37 -3.25 -11.08
N ASN A 268 -7.32 -3.86 -11.63
CA ASN A 268 -7.28 -4.19 -13.05
C ASN A 268 -8.32 -5.24 -13.45
N GLU A 269 -8.63 -6.20 -12.58
CA GLU A 269 -9.73 -7.14 -12.82
C GLU A 269 -11.09 -6.44 -12.89
N MET A 270 -11.29 -5.38 -12.10
CA MET A 270 -12.50 -4.55 -12.16
C MET A 270 -12.55 -3.67 -13.42
N LEU A 271 -11.41 -3.13 -13.85
CA LEU A 271 -11.31 -2.30 -15.05
C LEU A 271 -11.34 -3.10 -16.36
N ASP A 272 -11.20 -4.44 -16.29
CA ASP A 272 -11.21 -5.31 -17.46
C ASP A 272 -12.63 -5.47 -18.02
N THR A 273 -12.71 -5.53 -19.35
CA THR A 273 -13.97 -5.80 -20.06
C THR A 273 -13.73 -6.84 -21.14
N LYS A 274 -14.82 -7.48 -21.58
CA LYS A 274 -14.79 -8.48 -22.66
C LYS A 274 -14.50 -7.88 -24.06
N ASN A 275 -14.35 -6.56 -24.17
CA ASN A 275 -14.11 -5.91 -25.45
C ASN A 275 -12.68 -6.20 -25.95
N PRO A 276 -12.50 -6.57 -27.23
CA PRO A 276 -11.18 -6.85 -27.78
C PRO A 276 -10.30 -5.58 -27.87
N ARG A 277 -8.99 -5.76 -27.67
CA ARG A 277 -8.00 -4.68 -27.73
C ARG A 277 -7.61 -4.36 -29.18
N GLN A 278 -7.56 -3.08 -29.55
CA GLN A 278 -6.93 -2.64 -30.80
C GLN A 278 -5.76 -1.67 -30.54
N PHE A 279 -6.03 -0.54 -29.89
CA PHE A 279 -5.02 0.48 -29.59
C PHE A 279 -5.21 0.98 -28.15
N TYR A 280 -4.14 1.53 -27.55
CA TYR A 280 -4.23 2.18 -26.25
C TYR A 280 -3.48 3.51 -26.23
N ILE A 281 -3.89 4.40 -25.34
CA ILE A 281 -3.15 5.60 -24.97
C ILE A 281 -2.64 5.39 -23.55
N GLY A 282 -1.33 5.47 -23.38
CA GLY A 282 -0.67 5.33 -22.09
C GLY A 282 -0.42 6.68 -21.43
N VAL A 283 -0.81 6.83 -20.17
CA VAL A 283 -0.50 8.00 -19.34
C VAL A 283 0.47 7.57 -18.24
N LEU A 284 1.71 8.06 -18.31
CA LEU A 284 2.76 7.79 -17.33
C LEU A 284 2.84 8.93 -16.31
N ASP A 285 2.59 8.60 -15.04
CA ASP A 285 2.81 9.46 -13.89
C ASP A 285 3.86 8.83 -12.99
N ILE A 286 5.05 9.41 -12.95
CA ILE A 286 6.16 8.93 -12.12
C ILE A 286 6.73 10.10 -11.34
N ALA A 287 7.26 9.81 -10.13
CA ALA A 287 7.96 10.79 -9.33
C ALA A 287 9.02 11.53 -10.18
N GLY A 288 9.10 12.84 -9.97
CA GLY A 288 10.12 13.66 -10.63
C GLY A 288 11.49 13.38 -10.04
N PHE A 289 12.54 13.94 -10.65
CA PHE A 289 13.87 13.92 -10.07
C PHE A 289 13.85 14.64 -8.71
N GLU A 290 14.43 14.03 -7.67
CA GLU A 290 14.54 14.59 -6.32
C GLU A 290 16.03 14.60 -5.94
N ILE A 291 16.53 15.77 -5.51
CA ILE A 291 17.89 15.93 -5.01
C ILE A 291 17.81 15.91 -3.49
N PHE A 292 18.50 14.95 -2.88
CA PHE A 292 18.59 14.79 -1.43
C PHE A 292 20.00 15.13 -0.95
N ASP A 293 20.11 15.77 0.21
CA ASP A 293 21.41 15.99 0.87
C ASP A 293 22.08 14.66 1.26
N VAL A 294 21.27 13.62 1.51
CA VAL A 294 21.72 12.23 1.68
C VAL A 294 20.94 11.35 0.70
N SER A 295 21.62 10.84 -0.33
CA SER A 295 21.05 9.84 -1.23
C SER A 295 21.13 8.46 -0.56
N MET A 296 20.02 7.94 -0.05
CA MET A 296 19.98 6.53 0.36
C MET A 296 19.88 5.66 -0.89
N ARG A 297 20.90 4.82 -1.17
CA ARG A 297 20.67 3.64 -2.01
C ARG A 297 19.76 2.69 -1.22
N PRO A 298 18.83 1.97 -1.88
CA PRO A 298 18.36 0.72 -1.31
C PRO A 298 19.62 -0.10 -1.02
N GLU A 299 19.90 -0.41 0.23
CA GLU A 299 20.89 -1.43 0.54
C GLU A 299 20.52 -2.66 -0.30
N GLN A 300 21.49 -3.15 -1.06
CA GLN A 300 21.32 -4.35 -1.86
C GLN A 300 20.83 -5.44 -0.92
N ASP A 301 19.61 -5.94 -1.18
CA ASP A 301 19.14 -7.23 -0.70
C ASP A 301 20.25 -8.25 -1.04
N ASN A 302 21.00 -8.67 -0.03
CA ASN A 302 21.97 -9.76 -0.08
C ASN A 302 21.55 -10.81 0.95
#